data_AF-A0A1Y4TPG6-F1
#
_entry.id   AF-A0A1Y4TPG6-F1
#
_cell.length_a   1.000
_cell.length_b   1.000
_cell.length_c   1.000
_cell.angle_alpha   90.00
_cell.angle_beta   90.00
_cell.angle_gamma   90.00
#
_symmetry.space_group_name_H-M   'P 1'
#
loop_
_entity.id
_entity.type
_entity.pdbx_description
1 polymer ?
#
loop_
_entity_poly.entity_id
_entity_poly.type
_entity_poly.pdbx_seq_one_letter_code
_entity_poly.pdbx_strand_id
1 'polypeptide(L)'
;MNNNYLIGELCKIQKEYRQLLEELYDEKDKDEFVYVIDEISLFWYSKRNVIELIMGNISDNFDTYLFTGATYLDIGEGEHYPFVSLGKVHIVDDPLAKYAEAIKMILNDSFYKMMKKQIILAFDDDLRILEKCFGKVILLPVTLINRMEDDLIKEGSEKVLMSMFKEELTVKELFAVKSLSKLTSMLKEGIHKQVAFLEGEDREENIMIRFENYLNETNNPFGDMPKSHKFLYSILGFITQSLQILLCATQYKMVPYIRYGVTFNYLTIIGANFLDIPFMKEVIFKMAFTHLFYKKFDWELIKLIDFKGYCDVVGQIDVIGQFEKQIEKEYEFNSKNFKHMNCILEDLLVKIRMGINKYLLDNQV
;
A
#
# COMPACT_ATOMS: atom_id res chain seq x y z
N MET A 1 -2.06 21.00 -23.43
CA MET A 1 -3.24 21.79 -23.00
C MET A 1 -4.20 21.02 -22.07
N ASN A 2 -4.14 19.69 -21.94
CA ASN A 2 -5.11 18.91 -21.12
C ASN A 2 -4.80 18.77 -19.61
N ASN A 3 -3.52 18.81 -19.19
CA ASN A 3 -3.18 18.44 -17.81
C ASN A 3 -3.63 19.48 -16.76
N ASN A 4 -3.62 20.77 -17.11
CA ASN A 4 -3.97 21.84 -16.16
C ASN A 4 -5.45 21.84 -15.76
N TYR A 5 -6.37 21.39 -16.63
CA TYR A 5 -7.79 21.31 -16.30
C TYR A 5 -8.06 20.16 -15.33
N LEU A 6 -7.52 18.97 -15.61
CA LEU A 6 -7.66 17.79 -14.75
C LEU A 6 -7.07 18.02 -13.37
N ILE A 7 -5.90 18.67 -13.29
CA ILE A 7 -5.28 19.04 -12.01
C ILE A 7 -6.13 20.10 -11.26
N GLY A 8 -6.71 21.07 -11.98
CA GLY A 8 -7.63 22.04 -11.39
C GLY A 8 -8.89 21.38 -10.80
N GLU A 9 -9.49 20.45 -11.53
CA GLU A 9 -10.65 19.68 -11.05
C GLU A 9 -10.28 18.76 -9.89
N LEU A 10 -9.11 18.10 -9.94
CA LEU A 10 -8.60 17.32 -8.82
C LEU A 10 -8.46 18.17 -7.55
N CYS A 11 -7.86 19.35 -7.65
CA CYS A 11 -7.72 20.27 -6.52
C CYS A 11 -9.07 20.68 -5.94
N LYS A 12 -10.07 20.87 -6.79
CA LYS A 12 -11.44 21.17 -6.36
C LYS A 12 -12.06 19.98 -5.62
N ILE A 13 -11.94 18.76 -6.17
CA ILE A 13 -12.45 17.54 -5.52
C ILE A 13 -11.78 17.32 -4.17
N GLN A 14 -10.45 17.52 -4.03
CA GLN A 14 -9.76 17.40 -2.74
C GLN A 14 -10.30 18.39 -1.70
N LYS A 15 -10.64 19.63 -2.11
CA LYS A 15 -11.24 20.63 -1.21
C LYS A 15 -12.67 20.26 -0.82
N GLU A 16 -13.48 19.81 -1.78
CA GLU A 16 -14.84 19.31 -1.51
C GLU A 16 -14.80 18.12 -0.54
N TYR A 17 -13.84 17.21 -0.73
CA TYR A 17 -13.68 16.06 0.15
C TYR A 17 -13.25 16.46 1.56
N ARG A 18 -12.30 17.39 1.68
CA ARG A 18 -11.92 17.95 2.96
C ARG A 18 -13.11 18.56 3.70
N GLN A 19 -13.91 19.35 3.01
CA GLN A 19 -15.11 19.95 3.60
C GLN A 19 -16.08 18.88 4.11
N LEU A 20 -16.31 17.82 3.33
CA LEU A 20 -17.13 16.69 3.77
C LEU A 20 -16.59 16.05 5.06
N LEU A 21 -15.28 15.80 5.14
CA LEU A 21 -14.67 15.23 6.35
C LEU A 21 -14.74 16.19 7.54
N GLU A 22 -14.61 17.51 7.34
CA GLU A 22 -14.80 18.51 8.40
C GLU A 22 -16.26 18.52 8.90
N GLU A 23 -17.24 18.42 8.01
CA GLU A 23 -18.67 18.36 8.36
C GLU A 23 -19.03 17.06 9.12
N LEU A 24 -18.37 15.95 8.80
CA LEU A 24 -18.59 14.64 9.45
C LEU A 24 -17.71 14.42 10.69
N TYR A 25 -16.87 15.39 11.07
CA TYR A 25 -15.81 15.19 12.08
C TYR A 25 -16.36 14.73 13.44
N ASP A 26 -17.43 15.36 13.94
CA ASP A 26 -18.03 15.01 15.23
C ASP A 26 -18.91 13.75 15.15
N GLU A 27 -19.31 13.34 13.95
CA GLU A 27 -20.18 12.18 13.71
C GLU A 27 -19.39 10.86 13.73
N LYS A 28 -18.11 10.87 13.36
CA LYS A 28 -17.27 9.66 13.26
C LYS A 28 -17.12 8.89 14.57
N ASP A 29 -17.23 9.58 15.71
CA ASP A 29 -17.06 8.99 17.03
C ASP A 29 -18.36 8.36 17.57
N LYS A 30 -19.51 8.73 17.00
CA LYS A 30 -20.83 8.24 17.42
C LYS A 30 -21.06 6.78 17.02
N ASP A 31 -22.03 6.13 17.65
CA ASP A 31 -22.32 4.71 17.39
C ASP A 31 -22.86 4.47 15.97
N GLU A 32 -23.55 5.44 15.40
CA GLU A 32 -24.12 5.43 14.04
C GLU A 32 -23.10 5.86 12.95
N PHE A 33 -21.82 5.53 13.12
CA PHE A 33 -20.78 5.96 12.18
C PHE A 33 -20.92 5.35 10.76
N VAL A 34 -21.79 4.34 10.58
CA VAL A 34 -22.10 3.77 9.25
C VAL A 34 -22.55 4.87 8.29
N TYR A 35 -23.33 5.86 8.76
CA TYR A 35 -23.74 7.00 7.94
C TYR A 35 -22.54 7.80 7.41
N VAL A 36 -21.52 8.07 8.25
CA VAL A 36 -20.29 8.78 7.84
C VAL A 36 -19.63 8.07 6.66
N ILE A 37 -19.58 6.75 6.71
CA ILE A 37 -18.93 5.93 5.71
C ILE A 37 -19.75 5.82 4.41
N ASP A 38 -21.07 5.80 4.52
CA ASP A 38 -21.95 5.85 3.35
C ASP A 38 -21.86 7.23 2.65
N GLU A 39 -21.79 8.35 3.39
CA GLU A 39 -21.59 9.68 2.79
C GLU A 39 -20.26 9.80 2.03
N ILE A 40 -19.16 9.31 2.62
CA ILE A 40 -17.85 9.23 1.95
C ILE A 40 -17.93 8.37 0.67
N SER A 41 -18.64 7.24 0.74
CA SER A 41 -18.81 6.36 -0.41
C SER A 41 -19.61 7.03 -1.53
N LEU A 42 -20.69 7.74 -1.19
CA LEU A 42 -21.52 8.48 -2.13
C LEU A 42 -20.73 9.61 -2.79
N PHE A 43 -19.92 10.33 -2.01
CA PHE A 43 -19.02 11.36 -2.54
C PHE A 43 -18.12 10.78 -3.63
N TRP A 44 -17.36 9.73 -3.32
CA TRP A 44 -16.43 9.14 -4.28
C TRP A 44 -17.15 8.51 -5.48
N TYR A 45 -18.27 7.82 -5.25
CA TYR A 45 -19.05 7.23 -6.32
C TYR A 45 -19.58 8.29 -7.29
N SER A 46 -19.99 9.47 -6.80
CA SER A 46 -20.46 10.58 -7.65
C SER A 46 -19.36 11.16 -8.55
N LYS A 47 -18.09 11.05 -8.14
CA LYS A 47 -16.91 11.59 -8.86
C LYS A 47 -16.15 10.53 -9.65
N ARG A 48 -16.51 9.25 -9.56
CA ARG A 48 -15.76 8.10 -10.09
C ARG A 48 -15.25 8.27 -11.52
N ASN A 49 -16.10 8.69 -12.47
CA ASN A 49 -15.71 8.82 -13.87
C ASN A 49 -14.64 9.92 -14.08
N VAL A 50 -14.71 11.00 -13.30
CA VAL A 50 -13.72 12.09 -13.36
C VAL A 50 -12.41 11.62 -12.74
N ILE A 51 -12.47 10.88 -11.63
CA ILE A 51 -11.28 10.31 -10.99
C ILE A 51 -10.61 9.25 -11.89
N GLU A 52 -11.37 8.36 -12.53
CA GLU A 52 -10.84 7.41 -13.52
C GLU A 52 -10.08 8.13 -14.64
N LEU A 53 -10.67 9.21 -15.17
CA LEU A 53 -10.03 10.03 -16.20
C LEU A 53 -8.74 10.69 -15.66
N ILE A 54 -8.76 11.22 -14.43
CA ILE A 54 -7.57 11.79 -13.79
C ILE A 54 -6.49 10.73 -13.64
N MET A 55 -6.79 9.58 -13.04
CA MET A 55 -5.81 8.50 -12.81
C MET A 55 -5.21 7.98 -14.11
N GLY A 56 -6.00 7.88 -15.18
CA GLY A 56 -5.50 7.48 -16.50
C GLY A 56 -4.57 8.50 -17.19
N ASN A 57 -4.49 9.73 -16.68
CA ASN A 57 -3.70 10.83 -17.27
C ASN A 57 -2.70 11.48 -16.29
N ILE A 58 -2.69 11.08 -15.02
CA ILE A 58 -1.86 11.72 -13.99
C ILE A 58 -0.41 11.25 -14.00
N SER A 59 -0.16 10.01 -14.46
CA SER A 59 1.20 9.45 -14.50
C SER A 59 1.78 9.45 -15.90
N ASP A 60 2.90 10.16 -16.05
CA ASP A 60 3.78 10.08 -17.21
C ASP A 60 5.09 9.42 -16.80
N ASN A 61 5.51 8.36 -17.50
CA ASN A 61 6.79 7.67 -17.25
C ASN A 61 7.03 7.21 -15.80
N PHE A 62 6.00 6.74 -15.08
CA PHE A 62 6.12 6.18 -13.72
C PHE A 62 6.68 7.13 -12.67
N ASP A 63 6.39 8.42 -12.81
CA ASP A 63 6.72 9.45 -11.83
C ASP A 63 5.68 9.56 -10.70
N THR A 64 4.64 8.72 -10.74
CA THR A 64 3.56 8.69 -9.77
C THR A 64 3.70 7.49 -8.84
N TYR A 65 3.69 7.76 -7.53
CA TYR A 65 3.84 6.76 -6.50
C TYR A 65 2.54 6.62 -5.71
N LEU A 66 2.08 5.38 -5.59
CA LEU A 66 0.84 5.02 -4.92
C LEU A 66 1.14 4.38 -3.58
N PHE A 67 0.86 5.09 -2.50
CA PHE A 67 0.82 4.53 -1.17
C PHE A 67 -0.38 3.57 -1.06
N THR A 68 -0.10 2.28 -0.85
CA THR A 68 -1.12 1.23 -0.75
C THR A 68 -0.60 0.04 0.07
N GLY A 69 -1.47 -0.95 0.33
CA GLY A 69 -1.11 -2.13 1.13
C GLY A 69 -0.99 -1.88 2.64
N ALA A 70 -1.48 -0.74 3.13
CA ALA A 70 -1.52 -0.37 4.55
C ALA A 70 -2.87 0.30 4.90
N THR A 71 -3.11 0.54 6.20
CA THR A 71 -4.39 1.05 6.72
C THR A 71 -4.57 2.56 6.56
N TYR A 72 -3.50 3.36 6.66
CA TYR A 72 -3.46 4.82 6.47
C TYR A 72 -1.99 5.26 6.41
N LEU A 73 -1.70 6.51 6.03
CA LEU A 73 -0.32 6.98 5.83
C LEU A 73 0.38 7.29 7.15
N ASP A 74 -0.30 7.81 8.17
CA ASP A 74 0.25 8.18 9.47
C ASP A 74 1.11 9.45 9.44
N ILE A 75 0.45 10.56 9.12
CA ILE A 75 1.02 11.91 9.15
C ILE A 75 1.53 12.26 10.56
N GLY A 76 0.91 11.70 11.61
CA GLY A 76 1.29 11.94 13.01
C GLY A 76 2.73 11.53 13.30
N GLU A 77 3.16 10.39 12.77
CA GLU A 77 4.51 9.85 12.93
C GLU A 77 5.48 10.30 11.83
N GLY A 78 5.06 11.20 10.92
CA GLY A 78 5.94 11.77 9.90
C GLY A 78 6.18 10.87 8.68
N GLU A 79 5.34 9.88 8.46
CA GLU A 79 5.47 8.89 7.38
C GLU A 79 5.37 9.47 5.96
N HIS A 80 4.75 10.64 5.82
CA HIS A 80 4.71 11.40 4.58
C HIS A 80 6.08 11.91 4.11
N TYR A 81 7.07 12.04 5.00
CA TYR A 81 8.42 12.52 4.63
C TYR A 81 9.14 11.55 3.67
N PRO A 82 9.38 10.27 4.03
CA PRO A 82 9.99 9.33 3.10
C PRO A 82 9.12 9.10 1.86
N PHE A 83 7.80 9.24 1.96
CA PHE A 83 6.89 9.08 0.83
C PHE A 83 7.06 10.18 -0.23
N VAL A 84 7.06 11.46 0.17
CA VAL A 84 7.21 12.59 -0.80
C VAL A 84 8.63 12.76 -1.35
N SER A 85 9.58 11.96 -0.86
CA SER A 85 10.92 11.90 -1.42
C SER A 85 10.96 11.21 -2.78
N LEU A 86 9.89 10.48 -3.15
CA LEU A 86 9.92 9.49 -4.21
C LEU A 86 8.92 9.84 -5.31
N GLY A 87 9.46 10.28 -6.44
CA GLY A 87 8.67 10.64 -7.63
C GLY A 87 8.22 12.09 -7.60
N LYS A 88 7.23 12.40 -8.43
CA LYS A 88 6.69 13.74 -8.62
C LYS A 88 5.25 13.87 -8.14
N VAL A 89 4.50 12.79 -8.24
CA VAL A 89 3.09 12.73 -7.84
C VAL A 89 2.95 11.66 -6.78
N HIS A 90 2.33 12.02 -5.65
CA HIS A 90 2.19 11.13 -4.50
C HIS A 90 0.70 10.94 -4.21
N ILE A 91 0.21 9.72 -4.42
CA ILE A 91 -1.19 9.35 -4.23
C ILE A 91 -1.30 8.42 -3.03
N VAL A 92 -2.19 8.72 -2.11
CA VAL A 92 -2.62 7.81 -1.05
C VAL A 92 -3.94 7.20 -1.48
N ASP A 93 -3.98 5.87 -1.52
CA ASP A 93 -5.22 5.12 -1.74
C ASP A 93 -6.12 5.24 -0.51
N ASP A 94 -7.19 6.03 -0.64
CA ASP A 94 -8.11 6.38 0.43
C ASP A 94 -8.64 5.12 1.14
N PRO A 95 -8.28 4.91 2.42
CA PRO A 95 -8.68 3.73 3.16
C PRO A 95 -10.16 3.75 3.59
N LEU A 96 -10.79 4.92 3.76
CA LEU A 96 -12.18 5.05 4.16
C LEU A 96 -13.12 4.47 3.10
N ALA A 97 -12.77 4.68 1.83
CA ALA A 97 -13.47 4.06 0.71
C ALA A 97 -13.48 2.52 0.77
N LYS A 98 -12.41 1.90 1.28
CA LYS A 98 -12.32 0.44 1.47
C LYS A 98 -13.15 -0.04 2.66
N TYR A 99 -13.10 0.72 3.76
CA TYR A 99 -13.82 0.36 4.96
C TYR A 99 -15.34 0.38 4.79
N ALA A 100 -15.86 1.18 3.87
CA ALA A 100 -17.26 1.17 3.48
C ALA A 100 -17.81 -0.17 3.01
N GLU A 101 -16.97 -0.98 2.40
CA GLU A 101 -17.37 -2.33 2.02
C GLU A 101 -17.15 -3.32 3.14
N ALA A 102 -15.99 -3.24 3.78
CA ALA A 102 -15.60 -4.19 4.82
C ALA A 102 -16.61 -4.17 5.97
N ILE A 103 -17.14 -2.98 6.33
CA ILE A 103 -18.10 -2.84 7.42
C ILE A 103 -19.42 -3.57 7.16
N LYS A 104 -19.85 -3.66 5.90
CA LYS A 104 -21.08 -4.34 5.49
C LYS A 104 -20.97 -5.87 5.63
N MET A 105 -19.74 -6.38 5.73
CA MET A 105 -19.44 -7.81 5.83
C MET A 105 -19.07 -8.26 7.26
N ILE A 106 -19.19 -7.38 8.27
CA ILE A 106 -18.75 -7.70 9.63
C ILE A 106 -19.66 -8.73 10.30
N LEU A 107 -19.03 -9.81 10.77
CA LEU A 107 -19.71 -10.98 11.33
C LEU A 107 -19.77 -11.00 12.87
N ASN A 108 -19.03 -10.12 13.57
CA ASN A 108 -19.02 -10.08 15.04
C ASN A 108 -18.66 -8.69 15.65
N ASP A 109 -19.09 -8.47 16.88
CA ASP A 109 -18.96 -7.20 17.62
C ASP A 109 -17.51 -6.80 17.94
N SER A 110 -16.63 -7.77 18.23
CA SER A 110 -15.22 -7.48 18.53
C SER A 110 -14.50 -6.92 17.30
N PHE A 111 -14.74 -7.51 16.14
CA PHE A 111 -14.19 -7.06 14.87
C PHE A 111 -14.81 -5.72 14.47
N TYR A 112 -16.11 -5.52 14.70
CA TYR A 112 -16.76 -4.21 14.52
C TYR A 112 -16.06 -3.09 15.28
N LYS A 113 -15.81 -3.28 16.58
CA LYS A 113 -15.12 -2.29 17.43
C LYS A 113 -13.69 -2.00 16.95
N MET A 114 -12.96 -3.05 16.58
CA MET A 114 -11.61 -2.89 16.02
C MET A 114 -11.63 -2.11 14.71
N MET A 115 -12.55 -2.43 13.80
CA MET A 115 -12.72 -1.74 12.51
C MET A 115 -13.11 -0.29 12.71
N LYS A 116 -14.07 0.01 13.61
CA LYS A 116 -14.43 1.40 13.96
C LYS A 116 -13.20 2.19 14.41
N LYS A 117 -12.35 1.62 15.26
CA LYS A 117 -11.10 2.27 15.69
C LYS A 117 -10.16 2.57 14.50
N GLN A 118 -9.97 1.61 13.59
CA GLN A 118 -9.13 1.82 12.41
C GLN A 118 -9.69 2.89 11.47
N ILE A 119 -11.01 2.92 11.32
CA ILE A 119 -11.71 3.93 10.50
C ILE A 119 -11.52 5.32 11.08
N ILE A 120 -11.66 5.51 12.39
CA ILE A 120 -11.44 6.81 13.04
C ILE A 120 -9.99 7.26 12.86
N LEU A 121 -9.02 6.36 13.03
CA LEU A 121 -7.60 6.68 12.81
C LEU A 121 -7.33 7.10 11.36
N ALA A 122 -7.86 6.35 10.40
CA ALA A 122 -7.76 6.66 8.99
C ALA A 122 -8.43 7.99 8.63
N PHE A 123 -9.59 8.28 9.24
CA PHE A 123 -10.31 9.54 9.03
C PHE A 123 -9.49 10.74 9.50
N ASP A 124 -8.95 10.67 10.72
CA ASP A 124 -8.10 11.73 11.27
C ASP A 124 -6.83 11.91 10.42
N ASP A 125 -6.27 10.83 9.88
CA ASP A 125 -5.10 10.86 9.02
C ASP A 125 -5.39 11.49 7.64
N ASP A 126 -6.47 11.09 7.00
CA ASP A 126 -6.92 11.63 5.71
C ASP A 126 -7.21 13.13 5.81
N LEU A 127 -7.86 13.58 6.88
CA LEU A 127 -8.08 14.99 7.13
C LEU A 127 -6.74 15.74 7.29
N ARG A 128 -5.76 15.18 8.02
CA ARG A 128 -4.42 15.77 8.15
C ARG A 128 -3.68 15.84 6.80
N ILE A 129 -3.84 14.85 5.93
CA ILE A 129 -3.29 14.89 4.56
C ILE A 129 -3.86 16.10 3.81
N LEU A 130 -5.18 16.29 3.84
CA LEU A 130 -5.87 17.39 3.16
C LEU A 130 -5.59 18.77 3.75
N GLU A 131 -5.13 18.84 5.01
CA GLU A 131 -4.74 20.06 5.69
C GLU A 131 -3.26 20.42 5.52
N LYS A 132 -2.38 19.48 5.85
CA LYS A 132 -0.94 19.71 6.01
C LYS A 132 -0.14 19.37 4.75
N CYS A 133 -0.66 18.47 3.93
CA CYS A 133 0.01 17.96 2.74
C CYS A 133 -0.70 18.35 1.44
N PHE A 134 -1.66 19.28 1.49
CA PHE A 134 -2.45 19.71 0.35
C PHE A 134 -1.56 20.13 -0.84
N GLY A 135 -1.81 19.54 -2.00
CA GLY A 135 -1.04 19.79 -3.23
C GLY A 135 0.33 19.11 -3.29
N LYS A 136 0.75 18.40 -2.23
CA LYS A 136 1.94 17.55 -2.20
C LYS A 136 1.60 16.07 -2.20
N VAL A 137 0.53 15.71 -1.48
CA VAL A 137 -0.05 14.37 -1.40
C VAL A 137 -1.53 14.47 -1.79
N ILE A 138 -1.99 13.51 -2.59
CA ILE A 138 -3.35 13.46 -3.15
C ILE A 138 -4.04 12.22 -2.59
N LEU A 139 -5.24 12.36 -2.03
CA LEU A 139 -6.08 11.23 -1.66
C LEU A 139 -6.97 10.82 -2.83
N LEU A 140 -6.93 9.56 -3.23
CA LEU A 140 -7.83 9.02 -4.25
C LEU A 140 -8.35 7.65 -3.82
N PRO A 141 -9.61 7.32 -4.10
CA PRO A 141 -10.19 6.02 -3.77
C PRO A 141 -9.82 4.98 -4.85
N VAL A 142 -8.52 4.76 -5.05
CA VAL A 142 -7.96 4.01 -6.17
C VAL A 142 -8.52 2.58 -6.20
N THR A 143 -8.51 1.89 -5.07
CA THR A 143 -9.03 0.51 -4.98
C THR A 143 -10.55 0.43 -5.18
N LEU A 144 -11.32 1.41 -4.68
CA LEU A 144 -12.78 1.47 -4.88
C LEU A 144 -13.15 1.61 -6.36
N ILE A 145 -12.37 2.37 -7.11
CA ILE A 145 -12.62 2.63 -8.53
C ILE A 145 -12.13 1.47 -9.41
N ASN A 146 -11.06 0.77 -9.01
CA ASN A 146 -10.43 -0.26 -9.84
C ASN A 146 -11.16 -1.62 -9.90
N ARG A 147 -12.48 -1.66 -9.65
CA ARG A 147 -13.27 -2.90 -9.51
C ARG A 147 -13.72 -3.56 -10.81
N MET A 148 -13.38 -2.98 -11.96
CA MET A 148 -13.80 -3.55 -13.24
C MET A 148 -13.23 -4.95 -13.51
N GLU A 149 -12.30 -5.43 -12.70
CA GLU A 149 -11.63 -6.72 -12.86
C GLU A 149 -11.70 -7.63 -11.62
N ASP A 150 -12.69 -7.44 -10.73
CA ASP A 150 -12.81 -8.25 -9.49
C ASP A 150 -12.90 -9.76 -9.77
N ASP A 151 -13.58 -10.17 -10.84
CA ASP A 151 -13.65 -11.57 -11.26
C ASP A 151 -12.28 -12.11 -11.72
N LEU A 152 -11.51 -11.32 -12.47
CA LEU A 152 -10.16 -11.69 -12.92
C LEU A 152 -9.21 -11.84 -11.72
N ILE A 153 -9.27 -10.88 -10.78
CA ILE A 153 -8.49 -10.92 -9.55
C ILE A 153 -8.85 -12.16 -8.74
N LYS A 154 -10.14 -12.45 -8.56
CA LYS A 154 -10.59 -13.64 -7.84
C LYS A 154 -10.06 -14.92 -8.47
N GLU A 155 -10.24 -15.09 -9.78
CA GLU A 155 -9.72 -16.26 -10.51
C GLU A 155 -8.20 -16.37 -10.41
N GLY A 156 -7.48 -15.24 -10.54
CA GLY A 156 -6.03 -15.17 -10.39
C GLY A 156 -5.59 -15.60 -8.99
N SER A 157 -6.23 -15.09 -7.95
CA SER A 157 -5.95 -15.41 -6.56
C SER A 157 -6.15 -16.90 -6.26
N GLU A 158 -7.25 -17.46 -6.74
CA GLU A 158 -7.55 -18.88 -6.60
C GLU A 158 -6.50 -19.75 -7.29
N LYS A 159 -6.07 -19.39 -8.51
CA LYS A 159 -5.01 -20.09 -9.23
C LYS A 159 -3.67 -20.05 -8.49
N VAL A 160 -3.28 -18.88 -7.98
CA VAL A 160 -2.05 -18.74 -7.19
C VAL A 160 -2.14 -19.60 -5.93
N LEU A 161 -3.26 -19.56 -5.19
CA LEU A 161 -3.46 -20.39 -4.00
C LEU A 161 -3.35 -21.89 -4.33
N MET A 162 -4.04 -22.38 -5.36
CA MET A 162 -3.98 -23.79 -5.77
C MET A 162 -2.56 -24.20 -6.15
N SER A 163 -1.79 -23.32 -6.80
CA SER A 163 -0.41 -23.59 -7.22
C SER A 163 0.56 -23.88 -6.06
N MET A 164 0.21 -23.51 -4.83
CA MET A 164 1.02 -23.71 -3.63
C MET A 164 1.00 -25.16 -3.11
N PHE A 165 0.08 -26.01 -3.60
CA PHE A 165 -0.12 -27.38 -3.11
C PHE A 165 0.44 -28.44 -4.05
N LYS A 166 0.91 -29.56 -3.49
CA LYS A 166 1.55 -30.66 -4.24
C LYS A 166 0.61 -31.34 -5.24
N GLU A 167 -0.65 -31.49 -4.86
CA GLU A 167 -1.70 -32.11 -5.67
C GLU A 167 -2.48 -31.04 -6.43
N GLU A 168 -2.95 -31.37 -7.63
CA GLU A 168 -3.87 -30.52 -8.38
C GLU A 168 -5.24 -30.58 -7.71
N LEU A 169 -5.51 -29.62 -6.83
CA LEU A 169 -6.73 -29.50 -6.07
C LEU A 169 -7.49 -28.25 -6.49
N THR A 170 -8.81 -28.39 -6.61
CA THR A 170 -9.71 -27.25 -6.72
C THR A 170 -9.79 -26.50 -5.40
N VAL A 171 -10.18 -25.22 -5.46
CA VAL A 171 -10.47 -24.40 -4.27
C VAL A 171 -11.46 -25.12 -3.34
N LYS A 172 -12.52 -25.71 -3.89
CA LYS A 172 -13.53 -26.45 -3.12
C LYS A 172 -12.92 -27.63 -2.34
N GLU A 173 -11.97 -28.34 -2.93
CA GLU A 173 -11.28 -29.46 -2.27
C GLU A 173 -10.34 -28.97 -1.18
N LEU A 174 -9.61 -27.86 -1.39
CA LEU A 174 -8.79 -27.24 -0.35
C LEU A 174 -9.63 -26.83 0.87
N PHE A 175 -10.77 -26.16 0.64
CA PHE A 175 -11.68 -25.77 1.71
C PHE A 175 -12.44 -26.97 2.33
N ALA A 176 -12.43 -28.15 1.73
CA ALA A 176 -12.96 -29.36 2.35
C ALA A 176 -12.01 -29.95 3.43
N VAL A 177 -10.73 -29.57 3.42
CA VAL A 177 -9.73 -30.05 4.39
C VAL A 177 -9.94 -29.37 5.75
N LYS A 178 -10.41 -30.15 6.74
CA LYS A 178 -10.72 -29.63 8.09
C LYS A 178 -9.51 -29.50 9.01
N SER A 179 -8.48 -30.33 8.80
CA SER A 179 -7.29 -30.34 9.66
C SER A 179 -6.22 -29.40 9.12
N LEU A 180 -5.79 -28.43 9.93
CA LEU A 180 -4.69 -27.54 9.58
C LEU A 180 -3.39 -28.31 9.34
N SER A 181 -3.07 -29.33 10.14
CA SER A 181 -1.86 -30.14 9.97
C SER A 181 -1.86 -30.93 8.67
N LYS A 182 -3.04 -31.44 8.26
CA LYS A 182 -3.20 -32.10 6.96
C LYS A 182 -3.00 -31.08 5.83
N LEU A 183 -3.64 -29.92 5.92
CA LEU A 183 -3.54 -28.87 4.91
C LEU A 183 -2.10 -28.38 4.73
N THR A 184 -1.36 -28.11 5.81
CA THR A 184 0.03 -27.64 5.73
C THR A 184 0.97 -28.72 5.18
N SER A 185 0.71 -30.01 5.44
CA SER A 185 1.49 -31.12 4.86
C SER A 185 1.36 -31.24 3.33
N MET A 186 0.26 -30.71 2.78
CA MET A 186 -0.04 -30.73 1.35
C MET A 186 0.66 -29.60 0.57
N LEU A 187 1.25 -28.61 1.25
CA LEU A 187 2.03 -27.55 0.61
C LEU A 187 3.26 -28.12 -0.11
N LYS A 188 3.63 -27.52 -1.24
CA LYS A 188 4.90 -27.81 -1.93
C LYS A 188 6.09 -27.46 -1.04
N GLU A 189 7.23 -28.08 -1.33
CA GLU A 189 8.47 -27.79 -0.62
C GLU A 189 8.84 -26.31 -0.75
N GLY A 190 9.36 -25.71 0.33
CA GLY A 190 9.72 -24.30 0.39
C GLY A 190 8.57 -23.30 0.59
N ILE A 191 7.33 -23.63 0.21
CA ILE A 191 6.18 -22.71 0.33
C ILE A 191 5.96 -22.25 1.77
N HIS A 192 6.19 -23.12 2.75
CA HIS A 192 6.05 -22.77 4.17
C HIS A 192 6.92 -21.58 4.61
N LYS A 193 8.08 -21.38 3.96
CA LYS A 193 8.99 -20.23 4.23
C LYS A 193 8.52 -18.96 3.52
N GLN A 194 7.93 -19.13 2.34
CA GLN A 194 7.46 -18.03 1.48
C GLN A 194 6.16 -17.37 1.99
N VAL A 195 5.24 -18.16 2.54
CA VAL A 195 4.01 -17.64 3.16
C VAL A 195 4.39 -16.73 4.31
N ALA A 196 3.87 -15.50 4.30
CA ALA A 196 4.07 -14.49 5.33
C ALA A 196 2.77 -14.21 6.07
N PHE A 197 2.80 -14.11 7.40
CA PHE A 197 1.66 -13.67 8.20
C PHE A 197 1.93 -12.39 8.97
N LEU A 198 3.12 -12.28 9.56
CA LEU A 198 3.55 -11.12 10.34
C LEU A 198 4.89 -10.58 9.84
N GLU A 199 5.10 -9.29 10.07
CA GLU A 199 6.37 -8.65 9.77
C GLU A 199 7.42 -9.03 10.82
N GLY A 200 8.63 -9.37 10.36
CA GLY A 200 9.72 -9.79 11.26
C GLY A 200 9.59 -11.20 11.84
N GLU A 201 8.59 -11.99 11.43
CA GLU A 201 8.45 -13.38 11.90
C GLU A 201 9.64 -14.26 11.45
N ASP A 202 10.01 -15.23 12.31
CA ASP A 202 11.01 -16.25 11.96
C ASP A 202 10.44 -17.23 10.93
N ARG A 203 11.05 -17.28 9.74
CA ARG A 203 10.60 -18.14 8.63
C ARG A 203 11.06 -19.59 8.73
N GLU A 204 11.97 -19.90 9.65
CA GLU A 204 12.39 -21.26 9.95
C GLU A 204 11.44 -21.94 10.97
N GLU A 205 10.67 -21.16 11.73
CA GLU A 205 9.66 -21.65 12.66
C GLU A 205 8.50 -22.35 11.93
N ASN A 206 7.85 -23.29 12.63
CA ASN A 206 6.72 -24.03 12.09
C ASN A 206 5.60 -23.07 11.65
N ILE A 207 5.13 -23.23 10.41
CA ILE A 207 4.10 -22.37 9.82
C ILE A 207 2.79 -22.35 10.63
N MET A 208 2.44 -23.44 11.32
CA MET A 208 1.25 -23.46 12.19
C MET A 208 1.46 -22.59 13.43
N ILE A 209 2.65 -22.60 14.03
CA ILE A 209 2.98 -21.74 15.19
C ILE A 209 2.92 -20.27 14.78
N ARG A 210 3.54 -19.95 13.64
CA ARG A 210 3.51 -18.60 13.06
C ARG A 210 2.08 -18.12 12.78
N PHE A 211 1.24 -19.01 12.25
CA PHE A 211 -0.17 -18.71 12.00
C PHE A 211 -0.98 -18.48 13.30
N GLU A 212 -0.74 -19.27 14.36
CA GLU A 212 -1.37 -19.02 15.66
C GLU A 212 -0.95 -17.67 16.26
N ASN A 213 0.34 -17.30 16.14
CA ASN A 213 0.82 -15.99 16.58
C ASN A 213 0.12 -14.85 15.82
N TYR A 214 -0.02 -14.99 14.50
CA TYR A 214 -0.80 -14.06 13.68
C TYR A 214 -2.24 -13.91 14.15
N LEU A 215 -2.94 -15.02 14.45
CA LEU A 215 -4.31 -14.95 14.96
C LEU A 215 -4.38 -14.25 16.33
N ASN A 216 -3.38 -14.45 17.19
CA ASN A 216 -3.33 -13.79 18.49
C ASN A 216 -3.08 -12.28 18.36
N GLU A 217 -2.15 -11.86 17.50
CA GLU A 217 -1.82 -10.44 17.30
C GLU A 217 -2.94 -9.67 16.59
N THR A 218 -3.68 -10.32 15.70
CA THR A 218 -4.79 -9.70 14.95
C THR A 218 -6.15 -9.81 15.63
N ASN A 219 -6.19 -10.30 16.88
CA ASN A 219 -7.44 -10.58 17.61
C ASN A 219 -8.41 -11.53 16.87
N ASN A 220 -7.87 -12.46 16.07
CA ASN A 220 -8.60 -13.48 15.32
C ASN A 220 -9.85 -12.93 14.59
N PRO A 221 -9.66 -12.18 13.49
CA PRO A 221 -10.75 -11.48 12.81
C PRO A 221 -11.82 -12.43 12.25
N PHE A 222 -11.48 -13.71 12.08
CA PHE A 222 -12.34 -14.75 11.52
C PHE A 222 -13.28 -15.44 12.53
N GLY A 223 -13.28 -15.04 13.80
CA GLY A 223 -14.20 -15.58 14.82
C GLY A 223 -14.07 -17.09 15.01
N ASP A 224 -15.19 -17.83 14.99
CA ASP A 224 -15.25 -19.28 15.26
C ASP A 224 -15.02 -20.17 14.03
N MET A 225 -14.61 -19.57 12.91
CA MET A 225 -14.31 -20.31 11.68
C MET A 225 -13.29 -21.44 11.91
N PRO A 226 -13.37 -22.59 11.20
CA PRO A 226 -12.36 -23.64 11.29
C PRO A 226 -10.95 -23.12 11.01
N LYS A 227 -9.95 -23.54 11.79
CA LYS A 227 -8.56 -23.06 11.66
C LYS A 227 -7.97 -23.24 10.25
N SER A 228 -8.31 -24.33 9.56
CA SER A 228 -7.87 -24.55 8.18
C SER A 228 -8.46 -23.53 7.20
N HIS A 229 -9.70 -23.10 7.40
CA HIS A 229 -10.33 -22.05 6.59
C HIS A 229 -9.70 -20.69 6.88
N LYS A 230 -9.49 -20.36 8.16
CA LYS A 230 -8.79 -19.11 8.55
C LYS A 230 -7.42 -19.02 7.87
N PHE A 231 -6.68 -20.12 7.86
CA PHE A 231 -5.38 -20.22 7.20
C PHE A 231 -5.47 -19.93 5.70
N LEU A 232 -6.40 -20.58 4.99
CA LEU A 232 -6.61 -20.37 3.56
C LEU A 232 -7.06 -18.94 3.26
N TYR A 233 -8.02 -18.40 4.00
CA TYR A 233 -8.51 -17.03 3.80
C TYR A 233 -7.43 -15.98 4.08
N SER A 234 -6.56 -16.20 5.06
CA SER A 234 -5.45 -15.28 5.35
C SER A 234 -4.49 -15.21 4.17
N ILE A 235 -4.07 -16.36 3.64
CA ILE A 235 -3.18 -16.42 2.47
C ILE A 235 -3.86 -15.84 1.23
N LEU A 236 -5.11 -16.24 0.98
CA LEU A 236 -5.89 -15.76 -0.16
C LEU A 236 -6.09 -14.24 -0.12
N GLY A 237 -6.27 -13.66 1.06
CA GLY A 237 -6.37 -12.21 1.26
C GLY A 237 -5.10 -11.48 0.84
N PHE A 238 -3.92 -11.95 1.28
CA PHE A 238 -2.65 -11.34 0.88
C PHE A 238 -2.35 -11.50 -0.62
N ILE A 239 -2.70 -12.65 -1.21
CA ILE A 239 -2.58 -12.87 -2.66
C ILE A 239 -3.48 -11.89 -3.42
N THR A 240 -4.74 -11.79 -3.01
CA THR A 240 -5.75 -10.93 -3.63
C THR A 240 -5.32 -9.46 -3.59
N GLN A 241 -4.91 -8.98 -2.41
CA GLN A 241 -4.39 -7.62 -2.26
C GLN A 241 -3.20 -7.37 -3.19
N SER A 242 -2.28 -8.33 -3.30
CA SER A 242 -1.09 -8.19 -4.14
C SER A 242 -1.43 -8.11 -5.63
N LEU A 243 -2.34 -8.95 -6.11
CA LEU A 243 -2.80 -8.91 -7.50
C LEU A 243 -3.54 -7.60 -7.81
N GLN A 244 -4.38 -7.11 -6.90
CA GLN A 244 -5.07 -5.82 -7.06
C GLN A 244 -4.08 -4.66 -7.18
N ILE A 245 -3.05 -4.63 -6.33
CA ILE A 245 -2.00 -3.60 -6.38
C ILE A 245 -1.23 -3.67 -7.71
N LEU A 246 -0.81 -4.86 -8.15
CA LEU A 246 -0.07 -5.01 -9.41
C LEU A 246 -0.90 -4.62 -10.64
N LEU A 247 -2.17 -5.01 -10.66
CA LEU A 247 -3.10 -4.63 -11.72
C LEU A 247 -3.28 -3.11 -11.77
N CYS A 248 -3.55 -2.49 -10.62
CA CYS A 248 -3.68 -1.05 -10.51
C CYS A 248 -2.42 -0.30 -10.97
N ALA A 249 -1.25 -0.78 -10.54
CA ALA A 249 0.04 -0.23 -10.95
C ALA A 249 0.22 -0.28 -12.48
N THR A 250 -0.25 -1.36 -13.11
CA THR A 250 -0.20 -1.52 -14.57
C THR A 250 -1.18 -0.60 -15.27
N GLN A 251 -2.43 -0.60 -14.84
CA GLN A 251 -3.51 0.15 -15.46
C GLN A 251 -3.25 1.66 -15.46
N TYR A 252 -2.75 2.20 -14.35
CA TYR A 252 -2.53 3.63 -14.19
C TYR A 252 -1.06 4.05 -14.25
N LYS A 253 -0.15 3.12 -14.59
CA LYS A 253 1.30 3.35 -14.70
C LYS A 253 1.93 3.96 -13.44
N MET A 254 1.45 3.53 -12.28
CA MET A 254 1.93 4.01 -10.98
C MET A 254 2.92 3.01 -10.38
N VAL A 255 3.83 3.51 -9.54
CA VAL A 255 4.74 2.66 -8.76
C VAL A 255 4.15 2.47 -7.35
N PRO A 256 3.89 1.23 -6.91
CA PRO A 256 3.45 0.98 -5.54
C PRO A 256 4.54 1.38 -4.54
N TYR A 257 4.15 2.18 -3.55
CA TYR A 257 4.94 2.46 -2.35
C TYR A 257 4.42 1.58 -1.22
N ILE A 258 5.21 0.57 -0.84
CA ILE A 258 4.81 -0.48 0.11
C ILE A 258 5.71 -0.45 1.33
N ARG A 259 5.15 -0.12 2.49
CA ARG A 259 5.89 -0.11 3.77
C ARG A 259 5.89 -1.46 4.47
N TYR A 260 4.72 -2.11 4.46
CA TYR A 260 4.48 -3.31 5.25
C TYR A 260 5.18 -4.52 4.62
N GLY A 261 6.08 -5.14 5.38
CA GLY A 261 6.94 -6.21 4.86
C GLY A 261 6.18 -7.45 4.38
N VAL A 262 5.03 -7.77 4.96
CA VAL A 262 4.20 -8.90 4.51
C VAL A 262 3.64 -8.64 3.12
N THR A 263 3.01 -7.48 2.89
CA THR A 263 2.50 -7.10 1.56
C THR A 263 3.63 -7.04 0.53
N PHE A 264 4.78 -6.48 0.90
CA PHE A 264 5.96 -6.45 0.03
C PHE A 264 6.45 -7.87 -0.35
N ASN A 265 6.43 -8.82 0.59
CA ASN A 265 6.81 -10.21 0.33
C ASN A 265 5.89 -10.86 -0.72
N TYR A 266 4.57 -10.76 -0.55
CA TYR A 266 3.63 -11.34 -1.53
C TYR A 266 3.72 -10.66 -2.90
N LEU A 267 3.84 -9.32 -2.93
CA LEU A 267 4.05 -8.58 -4.18
C LEU A 267 5.33 -8.99 -4.90
N THR A 268 6.41 -9.27 -4.18
CA THR A 268 7.67 -9.71 -4.77
C THR A 268 7.55 -11.12 -5.35
N ILE A 269 6.94 -12.06 -4.60
CA ILE A 269 6.75 -13.45 -5.06
C ILE A 269 5.83 -13.50 -6.29
N ILE A 270 4.69 -12.83 -6.22
CA ILE A 270 3.72 -12.80 -7.32
C ILE A 270 4.30 -12.01 -8.50
N GLY A 271 4.89 -10.86 -8.21
CA GLY A 271 5.56 -9.98 -9.17
C GLY A 271 6.65 -10.68 -9.99
N ALA A 272 7.36 -11.64 -9.40
CA ALA A 272 8.41 -12.41 -10.09
C ALA A 272 7.92 -13.10 -11.39
N ASN A 273 6.62 -13.43 -11.47
CA ASN A 273 6.02 -14.04 -12.66
C ASN A 273 5.85 -13.06 -13.83
N PHE A 274 6.06 -11.76 -13.62
CA PHE A 274 5.86 -10.70 -14.61
C PHE A 274 7.17 -10.03 -15.04
N LEU A 275 8.33 -10.55 -14.62
CA LEU A 275 9.64 -9.95 -14.91
C LEU A 275 10.02 -9.98 -16.40
N ASP A 276 9.38 -10.85 -17.20
CA ASP A 276 9.56 -10.88 -18.66
C ASP A 276 8.86 -9.71 -19.36
N ILE A 277 7.93 -9.04 -18.67
CA ILE A 277 7.27 -7.83 -19.17
C ILE A 277 8.13 -6.64 -18.75
N PRO A 278 8.80 -5.92 -19.68
CA PRO A 278 9.77 -4.88 -19.32
C PRO A 278 9.20 -3.79 -18.41
N PHE A 279 7.94 -3.40 -18.67
CA PHE A 279 7.19 -2.46 -17.86
C PHE A 279 7.04 -2.94 -16.41
N MET A 280 6.65 -4.20 -16.19
CA MET A 280 6.44 -4.74 -14.84
C MET A 280 7.76 -4.94 -14.11
N LYS A 281 8.80 -5.34 -14.83
CA LYS A 281 10.16 -5.42 -14.29
C LYS A 281 10.60 -4.08 -13.71
N GLU A 282 10.36 -2.97 -14.42
CA GLU A 282 10.64 -1.62 -13.93
C GLU A 282 9.81 -1.28 -12.67
N VAL A 283 8.49 -1.51 -12.70
CA VAL A 283 7.59 -1.23 -11.56
C VAL A 283 8.03 -1.97 -10.30
N ILE A 284 8.27 -3.28 -10.40
CA ILE A 284 8.65 -4.11 -9.26
C ILE A 284 10.03 -3.69 -8.74
N PHE A 285 10.96 -3.31 -9.63
CA PHE A 285 12.31 -2.88 -9.22
C PHE A 285 12.27 -1.53 -8.49
N LYS A 286 11.48 -0.58 -9.00
CA LYS A 286 11.22 0.70 -8.33
C LYS A 286 10.51 0.50 -7.00
N MET A 287 9.50 -0.36 -6.94
CA MET A 287 8.82 -0.73 -5.67
C MET A 287 9.84 -1.28 -4.65
N ALA A 288 10.73 -2.19 -5.06
CA ALA A 288 11.78 -2.70 -4.19
C ALA A 288 12.74 -1.60 -3.69
N PHE A 289 13.14 -0.68 -4.57
CA PHE A 289 13.91 0.50 -4.17
C PHE A 289 13.17 1.34 -3.13
N THR A 290 11.89 1.64 -3.33
CA THR A 290 11.10 2.44 -2.38
C THR A 290 10.92 1.77 -1.02
N HIS A 291 10.71 0.45 -1.02
CA HIS A 291 10.62 -0.33 0.21
C HIS A 291 11.92 -0.25 1.00
N LEU A 292 13.07 -0.43 0.34
CA LEU A 292 14.38 -0.32 0.97
C LEU A 292 14.67 1.12 1.44
N PHE A 293 14.30 2.13 0.64
CA PHE A 293 14.46 3.54 1.01
C PHE A 293 13.71 3.83 2.30
N TYR A 294 12.45 3.38 2.40
CA TYR A 294 11.65 3.51 3.62
C TYR A 294 12.32 2.82 4.82
N LYS A 295 12.76 1.56 4.67
CA LYS A 295 13.38 0.80 5.76
C LYS A 295 14.70 1.38 6.27
N LYS A 296 15.40 2.15 5.46
CA LYS A 296 16.69 2.78 5.80
C LYS A 296 16.57 4.27 6.09
N PHE A 297 15.36 4.84 6.02
CA PHE A 297 15.14 6.25 6.22
C PHE A 297 15.59 6.68 7.63
N ASP A 298 16.29 7.81 7.72
CA ASP A 298 16.69 8.37 9.01
C ASP A 298 15.57 9.24 9.60
N TRP A 299 14.83 8.65 10.53
CA TRP A 299 13.72 9.28 11.24
C TRP A 299 14.12 10.42 12.18
N GLU A 300 15.41 10.58 12.51
CA GLU A 300 15.82 11.77 13.26
C GLU A 300 15.76 13.03 12.39
N LEU A 301 15.81 12.89 11.06
CA LEU A 301 15.76 14.03 10.14
C LEU A 301 14.43 14.79 10.21
N ILE A 302 13.31 14.09 10.38
CA ILE A 302 11.98 14.72 10.38
C ILE A 302 11.73 15.60 11.62
N LYS A 303 12.54 15.42 12.68
CA LYS A 303 12.49 16.26 13.89
C LYS A 303 13.25 17.57 13.71
N LEU A 304 14.12 17.66 12.70
CA LEU A 304 15.00 18.80 12.48
C LEU A 304 14.42 19.84 11.53
N ILE A 305 13.44 19.46 10.70
CA ILE A 305 12.92 20.29 9.62
C ILE A 305 11.40 20.16 9.53
N ASP A 306 10.72 21.24 9.16
CA ASP A 306 9.29 21.17 8.87
C ASP A 306 9.02 20.51 7.49
N PHE A 307 7.77 20.11 7.26
CA PHE A 307 7.44 19.36 6.05
C PHE A 307 7.66 20.17 4.77
N LYS A 308 7.43 21.50 4.84
CA LYS A 308 7.62 22.38 3.69
C LYS A 308 9.10 22.50 3.31
N GLY A 309 9.97 22.78 4.28
CA GLY A 309 11.40 22.84 4.07
C GLY A 309 11.95 21.49 3.59
N TYR A 310 11.43 20.38 4.13
CA TYR A 310 11.78 19.06 3.65
C TYR A 310 11.42 18.85 2.17
N CYS A 311 10.20 19.20 1.75
CA CYS A 311 9.79 19.14 0.35
C CYS A 311 10.73 19.95 -0.56
N ASP A 312 11.17 21.12 -0.12
CA ASP A 312 12.08 21.98 -0.89
C ASP A 312 13.46 21.33 -1.04
N VAL A 313 13.95 20.67 0.01
CA VAL A 313 15.23 19.92 -0.03
C VAL A 313 15.13 18.73 -0.98
N VAL A 314 14.15 17.84 -0.80
CA VAL A 314 14.05 16.61 -1.61
C VAL A 314 13.72 16.91 -3.07
N GLY A 315 12.96 17.97 -3.33
CA GLY A 315 12.65 18.43 -4.68
C GLY A 315 13.88 18.88 -5.47
N GLN A 316 14.94 19.39 -4.81
CA GLN A 316 16.21 19.73 -5.46
C GLN A 316 17.08 18.50 -5.73
N ILE A 317 16.88 17.42 -4.97
CA ILE A 317 17.67 16.19 -5.11
C ILE A 317 17.15 15.35 -6.26
N ASP A 318 15.83 15.24 -6.44
CA ASP A 318 15.22 14.32 -7.42
C ASP A 318 15.72 12.88 -7.22
N VAL A 319 15.31 12.27 -6.10
CA VAL A 319 15.77 10.94 -5.65
C VAL A 319 15.59 9.88 -6.74
N ILE A 320 14.41 9.85 -7.37
CA ILE A 320 14.09 8.88 -8.41
C ILE A 320 14.86 9.16 -9.69
N GLY A 321 14.96 10.42 -10.14
CA GLY A 321 15.76 10.76 -11.32
C GLY A 321 17.24 10.40 -11.15
N GLN A 322 17.81 10.63 -9.96
CA GLN A 322 19.19 10.21 -9.65
C GLN A 322 19.35 8.69 -9.61
N PHE A 323 18.37 7.97 -9.07
CA PHE A 323 18.36 6.51 -9.06
C PHE A 323 18.33 5.94 -10.49
N GLU A 324 17.39 6.40 -11.31
CA GLU A 324 17.25 5.97 -12.70
C GLU A 324 18.50 6.24 -13.54
N LYS A 325 19.13 7.39 -13.32
CA LYS A 325 20.39 7.74 -13.99
C LYS A 325 21.54 6.80 -13.61
N GLN A 326 21.63 6.41 -12.35
CA GLN A 326 22.73 5.58 -11.84
C GLN A 326 22.54 4.08 -12.10
N ILE A 327 21.30 3.62 -12.26
CA ILE A 327 21.00 2.23 -12.65
C ILE A 327 20.96 2.05 -14.17
N GLU A 328 21.10 3.14 -14.95
CA GLU A 328 21.10 3.12 -16.42
C GLU A 328 19.84 2.45 -17.04
N LYS A 329 18.72 2.48 -16.30
CA LYS A 329 17.49 1.75 -16.62
C LYS A 329 17.66 0.22 -16.74
N GLU A 330 18.72 -0.34 -16.15
CA GLU A 330 18.93 -1.79 -16.03
C GLU A 330 18.21 -2.35 -14.80
N TYR A 331 16.91 -2.58 -14.91
CA TYR A 331 16.04 -3.06 -13.81
C TYR A 331 16.16 -4.57 -13.52
N GLU A 332 17.34 -5.18 -13.70
CA GLU A 332 17.50 -6.62 -13.52
C GLU A 332 17.57 -7.06 -12.05
N PHE A 333 16.81 -8.11 -11.73
CA PHE A 333 16.78 -8.73 -10.40
C PHE A 333 17.94 -9.70 -10.25
N ASN A 334 19.14 -9.16 -10.02
CA ASN A 334 20.35 -9.94 -9.78
C ASN A 334 21.15 -9.36 -8.60
N SER A 335 22.03 -10.17 -8.01
CA SER A 335 22.77 -9.79 -6.81
C SER A 335 23.67 -8.56 -6.99
N LYS A 336 24.19 -8.34 -8.21
CA LYS A 336 24.99 -7.16 -8.56
C LYS A 336 24.14 -5.90 -8.50
N ASN A 337 22.97 -5.90 -9.14
CA ASN A 337 22.09 -4.74 -9.21
C ASN A 337 21.47 -4.42 -7.85
N PHE A 338 21.16 -5.41 -7.02
CA PHE A 338 20.73 -5.16 -5.63
C PHE A 338 21.82 -4.54 -4.75
N LYS A 339 23.08 -4.94 -4.92
CA LYS A 339 24.21 -4.29 -4.24
C LYS A 339 24.38 -2.85 -4.71
N HIS A 340 24.31 -2.63 -6.03
CA HIS A 340 24.39 -1.29 -6.63
C HIS A 340 23.26 -0.39 -6.15
N MET A 341 22.02 -0.88 -6.16
CA MET A 341 20.84 -0.19 -5.62
C MET A 341 21.05 0.25 -4.16
N ASN A 342 21.61 -0.64 -3.32
CA ASN A 342 21.91 -0.29 -1.94
C ASN A 342 22.96 0.83 -1.85
N CYS A 343 24.03 0.80 -2.65
CA CYS A 343 25.02 1.88 -2.67
C CYS A 343 24.39 3.23 -3.08
N ILE A 344 23.59 3.23 -4.15
CA ILE A 344 22.87 4.42 -4.63
C ILE A 344 21.98 5.00 -3.51
N LEU A 345 21.27 4.11 -2.81
CA LEU A 345 20.36 4.49 -1.73
C LEU A 345 21.12 5.17 -0.57
N GLU A 346 22.24 4.61 -0.11
CA GLU A 346 23.06 5.23 0.95
C GLU A 346 23.53 6.64 0.54
N ASP A 347 24.01 6.79 -0.69
CA ASP A 347 24.44 8.09 -1.22
C ASP A 347 23.31 9.11 -1.26
N LEU A 348 22.09 8.68 -1.62
CA LEU A 348 20.90 9.53 -1.64
C LEU A 348 20.46 9.95 -0.24
N LEU A 349 20.47 9.04 0.73
CA LEU A 349 20.16 9.37 2.12
C LEU A 349 21.17 10.38 2.71
N VAL A 350 22.46 10.24 2.39
CA VAL A 350 23.48 11.22 2.78
C VAL A 350 23.20 12.58 2.15
N LYS A 351 22.83 12.64 0.86
CA LYS A 351 22.47 13.89 0.18
C LYS A 351 21.26 14.57 0.83
N ILE A 352 20.23 13.81 1.23
CA ILE A 352 19.07 14.35 1.94
C ILE A 352 19.51 14.97 3.27
N ARG A 353 20.31 14.26 4.07
CA ARG A 353 20.86 14.78 5.34
C ARG A 353 21.64 16.08 5.14
N MET A 354 22.53 16.11 4.14
CA MET A 354 23.32 17.31 3.83
C MET A 354 22.44 18.47 3.36
N GLY A 355 21.43 18.19 2.54
CA GLY A 355 20.46 19.19 2.07
C GLY A 355 19.67 19.81 3.21
N ILE A 356 19.22 19.00 4.17
CA ILE A 356 18.53 19.47 5.38
C ILE A 356 19.46 20.36 6.21
N ASN A 357 20.69 19.92 6.48
CA ASN A 357 21.66 20.72 7.23
C ASN A 357 21.92 22.08 6.58
N LYS A 358 22.03 22.11 5.25
CA LYS A 358 22.18 23.35 4.49
C LYS A 358 20.95 24.24 4.61
N TYR A 359 19.75 23.69 4.43
CA TYR A 359 18.50 24.43 4.58
C TYR A 359 18.38 25.09 5.96
N LEU A 360 18.77 24.37 7.02
CA LEU A 360 18.72 24.90 8.38
C LEU A 360 19.72 26.05 8.59
N LEU A 361 20.92 25.97 8.01
CA LEU A 361 21.89 27.07 8.07
C LEU A 361 21.39 28.30 7.31
N ASP A 362 20.77 28.11 6.14
CA ASP A 362 20.29 29.20 5.29
C ASP A 362 19.06 29.92 5.88
N ASN A 363 18.28 29.27 6.75
CA ASN A 363 17.04 29.79 7.35
C ASN A 363 17.16 30.15 8.84
N GLN A 364 18.35 30.12 9.44
CA GLN A 364 18.63 30.56 10.81
C GLN A 364 19.01 32.05 10.94
N VAL A 365 18.62 32.89 9.96
CA VAL A 365 18.87 34.36 9.94
C VAL A 365 17.63 35.15 10.32
#